data_AF-A0A4Q4BSQ2-F1
#
_entry.id   AF-A0A4Q4BSQ2-F1
#
_cell.length_a   1.000
_cell.length_b   1.000
_cell.length_c   1.000
_cell.angle_alpha   90.00
_cell.angle_beta   90.00
_cell.angle_gamma   90.00
#
_symmetry.space_group_name_H-M   'P 1'
#
loop_
_entity.id
_entity.type
_entity.pdbx_description
1 polymer ?
#
loop_
_entity_poly.entity_id
_entity_poly.type
_entity_poly.pdbx_seq_one_letter_code
_entity_poly.pdbx_strand_id
1 'polypeptide(L)' 'LARPDLLGGISVIEAPATVEDAAAWNDQLYATRRAAMVDTVLTAVPYYIWCNRTPNPMQLWLQE' A
#
# COMPACT_ATOMS: atom_id res chain seq x y z
N LEU A 1 14.92 -0.16 -5.39
CA LEU A 1 16.16 -0.91 -5.07
C LEU A 1 15.94 -2.40 -5.36
N ALA A 2 16.99 -3.18 -5.63
CA ALA A 2 16.84 -4.63 -5.85
C ALA A 2 16.57 -5.36 -4.51
N ARG A 3 15.64 -6.30 -4.51
CA ARG A 3 15.28 -7.16 -3.37
C ARG A 3 15.57 -8.63 -3.74
N PRO A 4 16.83 -9.08 -3.55
CA PRO A 4 17.25 -10.44 -3.92
C PRO A 4 16.53 -11.52 -3.10
N ASP A 5 16.05 -11.16 -1.91
CA ASP A 5 15.34 -12.00 -0.96
C ASP A 5 13.84 -12.17 -1.28
N LEU A 6 13.31 -11.42 -2.26
CA LEU A 6 11.88 -11.39 -2.56
C LEU A 6 11.60 -11.98 -3.95
N LEU A 7 10.74 -13.02 -3.98
CA LEU A 7 10.16 -13.60 -5.21
C LEU A 7 11.19 -13.93 -6.31
N GLY A 8 12.32 -14.53 -5.93
CA GLY A 8 13.37 -14.91 -6.86
C GLY A 8 14.29 -13.75 -7.30
N GLY A 9 14.23 -12.61 -6.61
CA GLY A 9 15.08 -11.46 -6.84
C GLY A 9 14.45 -10.47 -7.80
N ILE A 10 13.66 -9.55 -7.26
CA ILE A 10 12.95 -8.53 -8.04
C ILE A 10 13.40 -7.11 -7.67
N SER A 11 13.19 -6.18 -8.59
CA SER A 11 13.26 -4.75 -8.26
C SER A 11 11.96 -4.29 -7.61
N VAL A 12 12.06 -3.46 -6.58
CA VAL A 12 10.92 -2.77 -5.97
C VAL A 12 11.06 -1.26 -6.10
N ILE A 13 9.92 -0.58 -6.12
CA ILE A 13 9.82 0.89 -6.00
C ILE A 13 9.34 1.19 -4.59
N GLU A 14 10.09 2.04 -3.89
CA GLU A 14 9.72 2.56 -2.57
C GLU A 14 9.52 4.06 -2.69
N ALA A 15 8.45 4.57 -2.10
CA ALA A 15 8.13 5.99 -2.14
C ALA A 15 7.48 6.42 -0.81
N PRO A 16 7.74 7.65 -0.33
CA PRO A 16 6.91 8.27 0.71
C PRO A 16 5.45 8.31 0.26
N ALA A 17 4.55 8.00 1.16
CA ALA A 17 3.11 8.01 0.92
C ALA A 17 2.37 8.41 2.18
N THR A 18 1.06 8.62 2.07
CA THR A 18 0.18 8.83 3.22
C THR A 18 -0.99 7.87 3.18
N VAL A 19 -1.46 7.43 4.33
CA VAL A 19 -2.66 6.59 4.49
C VAL A 19 -3.61 7.24 5.47
N GLU A 20 -4.91 7.01 5.32
CA GLU A 20 -5.89 7.44 6.32
C GLU A 20 -5.70 6.67 7.63
N ASP A 21 -5.77 7.38 8.75
CA ASP A 21 -5.85 6.76 10.06
C ASP A 21 -7.20 6.03 10.22
N ALA A 22 -7.16 4.71 10.11
CA ALA A 22 -8.33 3.85 10.24
C ALA A 22 -9.02 3.98 11.62
N ALA A 23 -8.27 4.32 12.68
CA ALA A 23 -8.85 4.48 14.02
C ALA A 23 -9.78 5.70 14.09
N ALA A 24 -9.59 6.70 13.22
CA ALA A 24 -10.43 7.89 13.17
C ALA A 24 -11.89 7.61 12.77
N TRP A 25 -12.15 6.45 12.16
CA TRP A 25 -13.49 6.02 11.76
C TRP A 25 -14.33 5.46 12.92
N ASN A 26 -13.71 4.93 13.99
CA ASN A 26 -14.40 4.42 15.19
C ASN A 26 -15.65 3.56 14.89
N ASP A 27 -15.49 2.57 13.99
CA ASP A 27 -16.53 1.65 13.51
C ASP A 27 -17.78 2.33 12.90
N GLN A 28 -17.69 3.59 12.47
CA GLN A 28 -18.75 4.29 11.75
C GLN A 28 -18.62 4.10 10.24
N LEU A 29 -19.75 4.03 9.54
CA LEU A 29 -19.77 3.94 8.07
C LEU A 29 -19.64 5.31 7.37
N TYR A 30 -20.05 6.39 8.04
CA TYR A 30 -20.06 7.74 7.48
C TYR A 30 -19.50 8.74 8.48
N ALA A 31 -18.74 9.72 7.98
CA ALA A 31 -18.17 10.81 8.77
C ALA A 31 -18.39 12.15 8.08
N THR A 32 -18.59 13.21 8.88
CA THR A 32 -18.70 14.60 8.40
C THR A 32 -17.35 15.30 8.26
N ARG A 33 -16.27 14.65 8.70
CA ARG A 33 -14.90 15.13 8.63
C ARG A 33 -14.01 14.06 7.99
N ARG A 34 -12.98 14.51 7.28
CA ARG A 34 -11.96 13.61 6.72
C ARG A 34 -11.12 13.00 7.85
N ALA A 35 -10.74 11.74 7.70
CA ALA A 35 -9.76 11.10 8.58
C ALA A 35 -8.40 11.81 8.46
N ALA A 36 -7.61 11.79 9.54
CA ALA A 36 -6.25 12.30 9.48
C ALA A 36 -5.40 11.43 8.54
N MET A 37 -4.48 12.05 7.80
CA MET A 37 -3.50 11.33 6.99
C MET A 37 -2.24 11.10 7.84
N VAL A 38 -1.66 9.91 7.77
CA VAL A 38 -0.41 9.56 8.44
C VAL A 38 0.64 9.11 7.42
N ASP A 39 1.88 9.52 7.64
CA ASP A 39 3.01 9.19 6.77
C ASP A 39 3.31 7.69 6.79
N THR A 40 3.66 7.15 5.63
CA THR A 40 4.04 5.75 5.45
C THR A 40 4.97 5.60 4.24
N VAL A 41 5.40 4.37 3.97
CA VAL A 41 6.20 4.02 2.79
C VAL A 41 5.39 3.06 1.92
N LEU A 42 5.13 3.46 0.69
CA LEU A 42 4.57 2.59 -0.34
C LEU A 42 5.69 1.69 -0.88
N THR A 43 5.45 0.37 -0.93
CA THR A 43 6.32 -0.59 -1.64
C THR A 43 5.56 -1.20 -2.81
N ALA A 44 5.93 -0.83 -4.03
CA ALA A 44 5.36 -1.40 -5.25
C ALA A 44 6.25 -2.50 -5.84
N VAL A 45 5.61 -3.57 -6.31
CA VAL A 45 6.25 -4.69 -7.03
C VAL A 45 5.83 -4.67 -8.50
N PRO A 46 6.62 -5.26 -9.42
CA PRO A 46 6.23 -5.40 -10.82
C PRO A 46 4.89 -6.14 -10.94
N TYR A 47 3.97 -5.63 -11.76
CA TYR A 47 2.61 -6.18 -11.84
C TYR A 47 2.59 -7.70 -12.15
N TYR A 48 3.45 -8.18 -13.05
CA TYR A 48 3.47 -9.58 -13.46
C TYR A 48 3.77 -10.57 -12.31
N ILE A 49 4.44 -10.12 -11.24
CA ILE A 49 4.83 -10.98 -10.11
C ILE A 49 3.79 -10.95 -8.99
N TRP A 50 2.70 -10.17 -9.14
CA TRP A 50 1.60 -10.20 -8.19
C TRP A 50 0.97 -11.61 -8.07
N CYS A 51 0.31 -11.87 -6.94
CA CYS A 51 -0.33 -13.15 -6.60
C CYS A 51 0.63 -14.36 -6.41
N ASN A 52 1.95 -14.14 -6.35
CA ASN A 52 2.94 -15.18 -6.00
C ASN A 52 3.28 -15.23 -4.50
N ARG A 53 2.39 -14.70 -3.64
CA ARG A 53 2.49 -14.70 -2.17
C ARG A 53 1.20 -15.27 -1.59
N THR A 54 0.77 -14.80 -0.41
CA THR A 54 -0.58 -15.04 0.12
C THR A 54 -1.61 -14.16 -0.59
N PRO A 55 -2.90 -14.53 -0.58
CA PRO A 55 -3.98 -13.67 -1.09
C PRO A 55 -3.92 -12.27 -0.45
N ASN A 56 -3.85 -11.23 -1.27
CA ASN A 56 -3.78 -9.84 -0.82
C ASN A 56 -4.49 -8.89 -1.82
N PRO A 57 -5.02 -7.75 -1.36
CA PRO A 57 -5.52 -6.70 -2.25
C PRO A 57 -4.41 -6.17 -3.18
N MET A 58 -4.80 -5.75 -4.37
CA MET A 58 -3.89 -5.13 -5.34
C MET A 58 -4.58 -3.98 -6.06
N GLN A 59 -3.82 -2.91 -6.26
CA GLN A 59 -4.21 -1.73 -7.02
C GLN A 59 -3.06 -1.35 -7.94
N LEU A 60 -3.39 -0.95 -9.17
CA LEU A 60 -2.42 -0.44 -10.14
C LEU A 60 -2.41 1.09 -10.17
N TRP A 61 -3.60 1.69 -10.06
CA TRP A 61 -3.78 3.13 -9.97
C TRP A 61 -3.93 3.53 -8.51
N LEU A 62 -3.02 4.38 -8.04
CA LEU A 62 -3.07 4.97 -6.71
C LEU A 62 -3.55 6.42 -6.82
N GLN A 63 -4.13 6.93 -5.73
CA GLN A 63 -4.36 8.36 -5.61
C GLN A 63 -3.01 9.08 -5.44
N GLU A 64 -2.86 10.21 -6.13
CA GLU A 64 -1.69 11.10 -6.00
C GLU A 64 -1.74 11.91 -4.70
#